data_AF-A0A655ATV4-F1
#
_entry.id   AF-A0A655ATV4-F1
#
_cell.length_a   1.000
_cell.length_b   1.000
_cell.length_c   1.000
_cell.angle_alpha   90.00
_cell.angle_beta   90.00
_cell.angle_gamma   90.00
#
_symmetry.space_group_name_H-M   'P 1'
#
loop_
_entity.id
_entity.type
_entity.pdbx_description
1 polymer ?
#
loop_
_entity_poly.entity_id
_entity_poly.type
_entity_poly.pdbx_seq_one_letter_code
_entity_poly.pdbx_strand_id
1 'polypeptide(L)'
;MADLIELLGRHCGLRHKDPRRHTVKMAEPIGRMISPLSLTPLVPMPGRFIYAGIADRLVHPREQVTRLWEHWGKPEIVWYPGGHTGFFQSRPVRRFVQAALEQSGLLDAPRTQRDRSA
;
A
#
# COMPACT_ATOMS: atom_id res chain seq x y z
N MET A 1 1.32 0.17 3.86
CA MET A 1 1.89 -0.60 4.99
C MET A 1 1.35 -2.01 4.92
N ALA A 2 2.20 -3.02 5.09
CA ALA A 2 1.77 -4.42 5.05
C ALA A 2 1.57 -5.00 6.48
N ASP A 3 2.31 -4.52 7.47
CA ASP A 3 2.16 -4.87 8.89
C ASP A 3 2.36 -3.64 9.79
N LEU A 4 1.30 -3.22 10.48
CA LEU A 4 1.31 -2.04 11.35
C LEU A 4 2.02 -2.29 12.68
N ILE A 5 1.90 -3.51 13.24
CA ILE A 5 2.48 -3.84 14.54
C ILE A 5 4.00 -3.94 14.42
N GLU A 6 4.48 -4.55 13.32
CA GLU A 6 5.90 -4.55 12.98
C GLU A 6 6.44 -3.12 12.83
N LEU A 7 5.70 -2.25 12.15
CA LEU A 7 6.09 -0.85 12.00
C LEU A 7 6.21 -0.12 13.33
N LEU A 8 5.20 -0.23 14.20
CA LEU A 8 5.19 0.41 15.51
C LEU A 8 6.37 -0.07 16.36
N GLY A 9 6.65 -1.36 16.34
CA GLY A 9 7.80 -1.95 17.04
C GLY A 9 9.14 -1.35 16.60
N ARG A 10 9.32 -1.06 15.31
CA ARG A 10 10.57 -0.47 14.78
C ARG A 10 10.69 1.03 15.00
N HIS A 11 9.59 1.78 14.92
CA HIS A 11 9.66 3.25 14.85
C HIS A 11 9.33 3.96 16.16
N CYS A 12 8.65 3.31 17.10
CA CYS A 12 8.31 3.95 18.38
C CYS A 12 9.49 4.05 19.36
N GLY A 13 10.70 3.68 18.96
CA GLY A 13 11.91 3.83 19.78
C GLY A 13 11.86 3.05 21.10
N LEU A 14 11.06 1.98 21.17
CA LEU A 14 10.86 1.21 22.40
C LEU A 14 12.18 0.54 22.80
N ARG A 15 12.79 0.96 23.90
CA ARG A 15 14.01 0.32 24.45
C ARG A 15 13.71 -1.12 24.84
N HIS A 16 14.72 -1.99 24.88
CA HIS A 16 14.52 -3.42 25.13
C HIS A 16 13.68 -3.75 26.38
N LYS A 17 13.81 -2.97 27.46
CA LYS A 17 13.06 -3.13 28.72
C LYS A 17 11.76 -2.30 28.80
N ASP A 18 11.34 -1.66 27.71
CA ASP A 18 10.13 -0.83 27.70
C ASP A 18 8.87 -1.71 27.83
N PRO A 19 8.02 -1.50 28.85
CA PRO A 19 6.84 -2.34 29.09
C PRO A 19 5.85 -2.33 27.92
N ARG A 20 5.84 -1.26 27.11
CA ARG A 20 4.98 -1.16 25.92
C ARG A 20 5.35 -2.17 24.85
N ARG A 21 6.57 -2.73 24.85
CA ARG A 21 6.95 -3.82 23.92
C ARG A 21 6.09 -5.05 24.12
N HIS A 22 5.72 -5.35 25.36
CA HIS A 22 4.82 -6.47 25.65
C HIS A 22 3.43 -6.21 25.07
N THR A 23 2.90 -5.00 25.26
CA THR A 23 1.61 -4.59 24.69
C THR A 23 1.60 -4.66 23.16
N VAL A 24 2.65 -4.14 22.50
CA VAL A 24 2.78 -4.22 21.03
C VAL A 24 2.82 -5.67 20.55
N LYS A 25 3.54 -6.55 21.27
CA LYS A 25 3.57 -7.98 20.95
C LYS A 25 2.20 -8.65 21.13
N MET A 26 1.47 -8.33 22.19
CA MET A 26 0.12 -8.86 22.42
C MET A 26 -0.88 -8.40 21.35
N ALA A 27 -0.65 -7.25 20.72
CA ALA A 27 -1.50 -6.73 19.65
C ALA A 27 -1.23 -7.36 18.26
N GLU A 28 -0.23 -8.23 18.13
CA GLU A 28 0.12 -8.88 16.84
C GLU A 28 -1.07 -9.58 16.15
N PRO A 29 -1.95 -10.34 16.83
CA PRO A 29 -3.11 -10.95 16.20
C PRO A 29 -4.08 -9.91 15.62
N ILE A 30 -4.24 -8.77 16.30
CA ILE A 30 -5.08 -7.66 15.83
C ILE A 30 -4.49 -7.04 14.56
N GLY A 31 -3.16 -6.84 14.55
CA GLY A 31 -2.44 -6.38 13.36
C GLY A 31 -2.64 -7.29 12.16
N ARG A 32 -2.64 -8.61 12.36
CA ARG A 32 -2.88 -9.59 11.29
C ARG A 32 -4.29 -9.51 10.71
N MET A 33 -5.33 -9.29 11.53
CA MET A 33 -6.71 -9.19 11.03
C MET A 33 -6.90 -8.08 9.98
N ILE A 34 -6.13 -6.99 10.09
CA ILE A 34 -6.20 -5.85 9.17
C ILE A 34 -5.05 -5.80 8.16
N SER A 35 -4.14 -6.79 8.22
CA SER A 35 -2.98 -6.81 7.32
C SER A 35 -3.43 -7.22 5.91
N PRO A 36 -3.06 -6.47 4.87
CA PRO A 36 -3.31 -6.90 3.48
C PRO A 36 -2.56 -8.19 3.11
N LEU A 37 -1.56 -8.62 3.90
CA LEU A 37 -0.87 -9.91 3.74
C LEU A 37 -1.70 -11.09 4.25
N SER A 38 -2.70 -10.84 5.08
CA SER A 38 -3.61 -11.86 5.60
C SER A 38 -4.91 -11.97 4.78
N LEU A 39 -5.07 -11.12 3.77
CA LEU A 39 -6.27 -11.05 2.95
C LEU A 39 -5.95 -11.44 1.50
N THR A 40 -6.81 -12.26 0.90
CA THR A 40 -6.73 -12.53 -0.53
C THR A 40 -7.19 -11.29 -1.31
N PRO A 41 -6.37 -10.74 -2.23
CA PRO A 41 -6.79 -9.56 -2.98
C PRO A 41 -7.98 -9.87 -3.90
N LEU A 42 -9.08 -9.14 -3.71
CA LEU A 42 -10.30 -9.30 -4.52
C LEU A 42 -10.19 -8.64 -5.90
N VAL A 43 -9.38 -7.58 -6.00
CA VAL A 43 -9.10 -6.92 -7.28
C VAL A 43 -8.36 -7.92 -8.18
N PRO A 44 -8.79 -8.19 -9.43
CA PRO A 44 -8.05 -9.04 -10.37
C PRO A 44 -6.65 -8.48 -10.66
N MET A 45 -5.71 -9.34 -11.09
CA MET A 45 -4.31 -8.95 -11.32
C MET A 45 -4.15 -7.68 -12.18
N PRO A 46 -4.87 -7.53 -13.32
CA PRO A 46 -4.74 -6.33 -14.16
C PRO A 46 -5.11 -5.00 -13.47
N GLY A 47 -5.84 -5.04 -12.36
CA GLY A 47 -6.20 -3.86 -11.58
C GLY A 47 -5.29 -3.59 -10.37
N ARG A 48 -4.20 -4.35 -10.21
CA ARG A 48 -3.27 -4.22 -9.09
C ARG A 48 -2.04 -3.42 -9.51
N PHE A 49 -1.73 -2.39 -8.74
CA PHE A 49 -0.59 -1.50 -9.02
C PHE A 49 0.06 -1.08 -7.70
N ILE A 50 1.39 -1.00 -7.67
CA ILE A 50 2.14 -0.54 -6.49
C ILE A 50 3.09 0.59 -6.89
N TYR A 51 3.19 1.63 -6.08
CA TYR A 51 4.34 2.55 -6.15
C TYR A 51 5.05 2.57 -4.80
N ALA A 52 6.37 2.72 -4.81
CA ALA A 52 7.15 2.68 -3.59
C ALA A 52 8.40 3.56 -3.64
N GLY A 53 8.66 4.24 -2.53
CA GLY A 53 9.84 5.09 -2.36
C GLY A 53 11.05 4.27 -1.94
N ILE A 54 12.15 4.36 -2.69
CA ILE A 54 13.39 3.64 -2.38
C ILE A 54 14.01 4.13 -1.06
N ALA A 55 13.78 5.39 -0.71
CA ALA A 55 14.27 6.01 0.52
C ALA A 55 13.19 6.10 1.63
N ASP A 56 12.09 5.36 1.50
CA ASP A 56 11.05 5.33 2.55
C ASP A 56 11.59 4.61 3.79
N ARG A 57 11.70 5.36 4.89
CA ARG A 57 12.14 4.83 6.18
C ARG A 57 10.98 4.31 7.01
N LEU A 58 9.76 4.77 6.76
CA LEU A 58 8.56 4.42 7.52
C LEU A 58 7.97 3.10 6.98
N VAL A 59 7.66 3.04 5.68
CA VAL A 59 7.31 1.79 4.98
C VAL A 59 8.59 1.22 4.40
N HIS A 60 9.32 0.37 5.12
CA HIS A 60 10.60 -0.09 4.60
C HIS A 60 10.43 -0.85 3.27
N PRO A 61 11.01 -0.38 2.15
CA PRO A 61 10.67 -0.86 0.80
C PRO A 61 10.99 -2.34 0.61
N ARG A 62 12.14 -2.80 1.11
CA ARG A 62 12.56 -4.21 0.94
C ARG A 62 11.74 -5.19 1.76
N GLU A 63 11.18 -4.75 2.88
CA GLU A 63 10.53 -5.65 3.82
C GLU A 63 9.02 -5.59 3.66
N GLN A 64 8.44 -4.39 3.66
CA GLN A 64 6.98 -4.23 3.63
C GLN A 64 6.43 -4.27 2.20
N VAL A 65 7.06 -3.55 1.27
CA VAL A 65 6.56 -3.45 -0.11
C VAL A 65 6.80 -4.75 -0.88
N THR A 66 8.01 -5.33 -0.79
CA THR A 66 8.31 -6.61 -1.48
C THR A 66 7.37 -7.74 -1.03
N ARG A 67 7.12 -7.90 0.28
CA ARG A 67 6.18 -8.90 0.80
C ARG A 67 4.77 -8.71 0.24
N LEU A 68 4.30 -7.47 0.17
CA LEU A 68 2.98 -7.16 -0.40
C LEU A 68 2.93 -7.43 -1.90
N TRP A 69 3.97 -7.03 -2.63
CA TRP A 69 4.11 -7.25 -4.07
C TRP A 69 4.09 -8.75 -4.41
N GLU A 70 4.83 -9.57 -3.68
CA GLU A 70 4.81 -11.03 -3.83
C GLU A 70 3.43 -11.61 -3.52
N HIS A 71 2.83 -11.21 -2.39
CA HIS A 71 1.50 -11.64 -1.97
C HIS A 71 0.40 -11.29 -2.99
N TRP A 72 0.54 -10.15 -3.67
CA TRP A 72 -0.41 -9.71 -4.69
C TRP A 72 -0.17 -10.31 -6.07
N GLY A 73 0.75 -11.27 -6.20
CA GLY A 73 1.05 -11.93 -7.47
C GLY A 73 1.97 -11.13 -8.38
N LYS A 74 2.86 -10.31 -7.80
CA LYS A 74 3.86 -9.51 -8.49
C LYS A 74 3.28 -8.54 -9.55
N PRO A 75 2.32 -7.68 -9.17
CA PRO A 75 1.74 -6.69 -10.08
C PRO A 75 2.78 -5.65 -10.54
N GLU A 76 2.38 -4.77 -11.46
CA GLU A 76 3.23 -3.67 -11.89
C GLU A 76 3.63 -2.78 -10.68
N ILE A 77 4.92 -2.44 -10.62
CA ILE A 77 5.49 -1.63 -9.54
C ILE A 77 6.40 -0.52 -10.07
N VAL A 78 6.17 0.70 -9.61
CA VAL A 78 7.07 1.85 -9.85
C VAL A 78 7.85 2.20 -8.59
N TRP A 79 9.16 2.10 -8.69
CA TRP A 79 10.09 2.58 -7.66
C TRP A 79 10.50 4.02 -7.96
N TYR A 80 10.49 4.90 -6.96
CA TYR A 80 10.94 6.29 -7.13
C TYR A 80 11.97 6.68 -6.07
N PRO A 81 12.92 7.59 -6.40
CA PRO A 81 13.98 8.01 -5.48
C PRO A 81 13.44 9.03 -4.45
N GLY A 82 12.61 8.58 -3.52
CA GLY A 82 12.05 9.42 -2.46
C GLY A 82 11.63 8.65 -1.22
N GLY A 83 11.34 9.39 -0.15
CA GLY A 83 10.81 8.87 1.12
C GLY A 83 9.29 8.86 1.14
N HIS A 84 8.69 8.55 2.29
CA HIS A 84 7.25 8.33 2.45
C HIS A 84 6.33 9.38 1.81
N THR A 85 6.70 10.66 1.90
CA THR A 85 5.92 11.80 1.39
C THR A 85 6.40 12.33 0.05
N GLY A 86 7.50 11.80 -0.50
CA GLY A 86 8.12 12.32 -1.72
C GLY A 86 7.32 12.06 -3.00
N PHE A 87 6.31 11.19 -2.95
CA PHE A 87 5.55 10.79 -4.13
C PHE A 87 4.74 11.94 -4.76
N PHE A 88 4.27 12.93 -3.98
CA PHE A 88 3.47 14.05 -4.50
C PHE A 88 4.20 14.85 -5.58
N GLN A 89 5.52 14.95 -5.46
CA GLN A 89 6.37 15.67 -6.41
C GLN A 89 6.93 14.78 -7.53
N SER A 90 6.76 13.46 -7.41
CA SER A 90 7.29 12.48 -8.36
C SER A 90 6.44 12.43 -9.63
N ARG A 91 6.93 13.05 -10.70
CA ARG A 91 6.31 12.95 -12.03
C ARG A 91 6.11 11.49 -12.50
N PRO A 92 7.07 10.56 -12.30
CA PRO A 92 6.86 9.15 -12.62
C PRO A 92 5.68 8.53 -11.86
N VAL A 93 5.57 8.77 -10.56
CA VAL A 93 4.46 8.22 -9.75
C VAL A 93 3.13 8.80 -10.19
N ARG A 94 3.05 10.11 -10.46
CA ARG A 94 1.82 10.74 -10.95
C ARG A 94 1.34 10.13 -12.27
N ARG A 95 2.25 9.91 -13.24
CA ARG A 95 1.91 9.28 -14.52
C ARG A 95 1.45 7.84 -14.32
N PHE A 96 2.13 7.10 -13.45
CA PHE A 96 1.79 5.72 -13.13
C PHE A 96 0.39 5.61 -12.50
N VAL A 97 0.05 6.47 -11.53
CA VAL A 97 -1.28 6.50 -10.92
C VAL A 97 -2.36 6.85 -11.94
N GLN A 98 -2.11 7.83 -12.81
CA GLN A 98 -3.04 8.17 -13.89
C GLN A 98 -3.30 6.96 -14.80
N ALA A 99 -2.25 6.33 -15.31
CA ALA A 99 -2.36 5.15 -16.17
C ALA A 99 -3.09 3.99 -15.47
N ALA A 100 -2.83 3.76 -14.18
CA ALA A 100 -3.53 2.74 -13.39
C ALA A 100 -5.03 3.01 -13.27
N LEU A 101 -5.43 4.28 -13.08
CA LEU A 101 -6.84 4.67 -13.05
C LEU A 101 -7.52 4.52 -14.42
N GLU A 102 -6.82 4.88 -15.50
CA GLU A 102 -7.29 4.70 -16.88
C GLU A 102 -7.49 3.20 -17.20
N GLN A 103 -6.47 2.37 -16.95
CA GLN A 103 -6.51 0.92 -17.16
C GLN A 103 -7.57 0.22 -16.32
N SER A 104 -7.89 0.77 -15.14
CA SER A 104 -8.94 0.25 -14.27
C SER A 104 -10.36 0.70 -14.69
N GLY A 105 -10.49 1.52 -15.73
CA GLY A 105 -11.77 2.08 -16.18
C GLY A 105 -12.39 3.06 -15.20
N LEU A 106 -11.60 3.65 -14.29
CA LEU A 106 -12.09 4.54 -13.23
C LEU A 106 -12.19 6.01 -13.66
N LEU A 107 -11.72 6.35 -14.86
CA LEU A 107 -11.76 7.72 -15.40
C LEU A 107 -12.83 7.91 -16.47
N ASP A 108 -13.39 6.82 -17.00
CA ASP A 108 -14.53 6.86 -17.90
C ASP A 108 -15.82 6.76 -17.08
N ALA A 109 -16.35 7.91 -16.65
CA ALA A 109 -17.68 7.94 -16.04
C ALA A 109 -18.71 7.38 -17.04
N PRO A 110 -19.70 6.57 -16.60
CA PRO A 110 -20.87 6.32 -17.43
C PRO A 110 -21.50 7.67 -17.78
N ARG A 111 -21.69 7.96 -19.07
CA ARG A 111 -22.73 8.93 -19.46
C ARG A 111 -23.99 8.42 -18.80
N THR A 112 -24.46 9.09 -17.74
CA THR A 112 -25.81 8.91 -17.24
C THR A 112 -26.72 9.22 -18.43
N GLN A 113 -27.13 8.18 -19.14
CA GLN A 113 -28.28 8.21 -20.01
C GLN A 113 -29.44 8.51 -19.07
N ARG A 114 -29.74 9.81 -18.90
CA ARG A 114 -31.05 10.20 -18.42
C ARG A 114 -32.00 9.60 -19.44
N ASP A 115 -32.68 8.53 -19.04
CA ASP A 115 -33.81 8.01 -19.80
C ASP A 115 -34.79 9.17 -19.97
N ARG A 116 -34.73 9.77 -21.17
CA ARG A 116 -35.86 10.40 -21.80
C ARG A 116 -36.68 9.27 -22.38
N SER A 117 -37.88 9.06 -21.87
CA SER A 117 -39.11 8.60 -22.53
C SER A 117 -40.12 8.32 -21.42
N ALA A 118 -41.40 8.65 -21.49
CA ALA A 118 -42.22 9.51 -22.33
C ALA A 118 -43.50 9.77 -21.50
#